data_AF-A0A841U8Q0-F1
#
_entry.id   AF-A0A841U8Q0-F1
#
_cell.length_a   1.000
_cell.length_b   1.000
_cell.length_c   1.000
_cell.angle_alpha   90.00
_cell.angle_beta   90.00
_cell.angle_gamma   90.00
#
_symmetry.space_group_name_H-M   'P 1'
#
loop_
_entity.id
_entity.type
_entity.pdbx_description
1 polymer ?
#
loop_
_entity_poly.entity_id
_entity_poly.type
_entity_poly.pdbx_seq_one_letter_code
_entity_poly.pdbx_strand_id
1 'polypeptide(L)'
;MAKIYRYRTSQNNCIKALRDLLERAERGEMTGFIFAANLPDGNVATSWANVDIGERQYLIAHQQVDLNYGIVQANADQVADMVREYLD
;
A
#
# COMPACT_ATOMS: atom_id res chain seq x y z
N MET A 1 7.09 -8.56 11.00
CA MET A 1 7.71 -8.06 9.74
C MET A 1 6.63 -7.85 8.72
N ALA A 2 6.66 -6.73 7.98
CA ALA A 2 5.72 -6.48 6.90
C ALA A 2 6.07 -7.34 5.69
N LYS A 3 5.04 -7.87 5.01
CA LYS A 3 5.18 -8.56 3.73
C LYS A 3 4.34 -7.82 2.70
N ILE A 4 4.99 -7.35 1.65
CA ILE A 4 4.34 -6.53 0.62
C ILE A 4 3.77 -7.46 -0.46
N TYR A 5 2.47 -7.32 -0.73
CA TYR A 5 1.79 -8.02 -1.82
C TYR A 5 1.43 -7.00 -2.91
N ARG A 6 2.28 -6.87 -3.94
CA ARG A 6 2.08 -5.89 -5.03
C ARG A 6 1.30 -6.51 -6.18
N TYR A 7 0.07 -6.04 -6.40
CA TYR A 7 -0.69 -6.36 -7.61
C TYR A 7 -0.43 -5.30 -8.68
N ARG A 8 0.28 -5.68 -9.75
CA ARG A 8 0.38 -4.87 -10.96
C ARG A 8 -0.61 -5.42 -11.98
N THR A 9 -1.86 -4.99 -11.88
CA THR A 9 -2.94 -5.46 -12.74
C THR A 9 -3.48 -4.31 -13.60
N SER A 10 -3.89 -4.61 -14.82
CA SER A 10 -4.73 -3.68 -15.58
C SER A 10 -6.04 -3.44 -14.82
N GLN A 11 -6.75 -2.35 -15.11
CA GLN A 11 -8.04 -2.05 -14.48
C GLN A 11 -9.00 -3.25 -14.54
N ASN A 12 -9.04 -3.96 -15.66
CA ASN A 12 -9.86 -5.16 -15.88
C ASN A 12 -9.48 -6.35 -14.97
N ASN A 13 -8.30 -6.34 -14.36
CA ASN A 13 -7.83 -7.38 -13.43
C ASN A 13 -7.81 -6.94 -11.95
N CYS A 14 -8.39 -5.78 -11.60
CA CYS A 14 -8.59 -5.39 -10.19
C CYS A 14 -9.43 -6.44 -9.43
N ILE A 15 -10.45 -7.00 -10.09
CA ILE A 15 -11.28 -8.09 -9.55
C ILE A 15 -10.43 -9.30 -9.15
N LYS A 16 -9.40 -9.65 -9.94
CA LYS A 16 -8.52 -10.78 -9.64
C LYS A 16 -7.72 -10.55 -8.35
N ALA A 17 -7.23 -9.33 -8.14
CA ALA A 17 -6.54 -8.96 -6.90
C ALA A 17 -7.47 -9.03 -5.69
N LEU A 18 -8.70 -8.52 -5.81
CA LEU A 18 -9.70 -8.60 -4.74
C LEU A 18 -10.10 -10.05 -4.43
N ARG A 19 -10.19 -10.92 -5.44
CA ARG A 19 -10.43 -12.36 -5.24
C ARG A 19 -9.30 -13.04 -4.47
N ASP A 20 -8.04 -12.75 -4.79
CA ASP A 20 -6.89 -13.29 -4.03
C ASP A 20 -6.95 -12.84 -2.55
N LEU A 21 -7.29 -11.57 -2.30
CA LEU A 21 -7.47 -11.07 -0.92
C LEU A 21 -8.63 -11.76 -0.20
N LEU A 22 -9.75 -12.02 -0.89
CA LEU A 22 -10.88 -12.77 -0.33
C LEU A 22 -10.47 -14.21 0.01
N GLU A 23 -9.82 -14.92 -0.91
CA GLU A 23 -9.36 -16.30 -0.67
C GLU A 23 -8.40 -16.38 0.52
N ARG A 24 -7.54 -15.37 0.72
CA ARG A 24 -6.69 -15.28 1.92
C ARG A 24 -7.49 -15.09 3.19
N ALA A 25 -8.50 -14.20 3.16
CA ALA A 25 -9.39 -14.01 4.31
C ALA A 25 -10.17 -15.28 4.64
N GLU A 26 -10.67 -16.01 3.65
CA GLU A 26 -11.37 -17.29 3.82
C GLU A 26 -10.46 -18.36 4.45
N ARG A 27 -9.16 -18.36 4.12
CA ARG A 27 -8.16 -19.24 4.76
C ARG A 27 -7.70 -18.76 6.15
N GLY A 28 -8.19 -17.62 6.64
CA GLY A 28 -7.76 -17.02 7.91
C GLY A 28 -6.38 -16.37 7.87
N GLU A 29 -5.80 -16.17 6.68
CA GLU A 29 -4.50 -15.52 6.48
C GLU A 29 -4.58 -13.98 6.56
N MET A 30 -5.80 -13.42 6.51
CA MET A 30 -6.08 -12.00 6.69
C MET A 30 -7.14 -11.84 7.78
N THR A 31 -6.75 -11.23 8.90
CA THR A 31 -7.64 -11.03 10.06
C THR A 31 -8.30 -9.65 10.08
N GLY A 32 -7.79 -8.69 9.33
CA GLY A 32 -8.32 -7.33 9.21
C GLY A 32 -7.69 -6.60 8.04
N PHE A 33 -8.27 -5.48 7.63
CA PHE A 33 -7.75 -4.69 6.51
C PHE A 33 -8.08 -3.21 6.62
N ILE A 34 -7.31 -2.44 5.85
CA ILE A 34 -7.65 -1.10 5.38
C ILE A 34 -7.46 -1.08 3.86
N PHE A 35 -8.25 -0.30 3.13
CA PHE A 35 -7.97 -0.03 1.72
C PHE A 35 -8.46 1.35 1.28
N ALA A 36 -7.89 1.80 0.16
CA ALA A 36 -8.40 2.90 -0.64
C ALA A 36 -8.59 2.44 -2.09
N ALA A 37 -9.63 2.93 -2.77
CA ALA A 37 -9.91 2.60 -4.16
C ALA A 37 -10.37 3.83 -4.93
N ASN A 38 -9.95 3.93 -6.19
CA ASN A 38 -10.45 4.93 -7.12
C ASN A 38 -11.85 4.53 -7.60
N LEU A 39 -12.79 5.47 -7.53
CA LEU A 39 -14.12 5.31 -8.10
C LEU A 39 -14.19 5.93 -9.51
N PRO A 40 -15.09 5.45 -10.39
CA PRO A 40 -15.22 5.98 -11.75
C PRO A 40 -15.61 7.46 -11.82
N ASP A 41 -16.18 8.01 -10.76
CA ASP A 41 -16.56 9.42 -10.62
C ASP A 41 -15.39 10.31 -10.15
N GLY A 42 -14.19 9.75 -9.97
CA GLY A 42 -13.00 10.45 -9.49
C GLY A 42 -12.90 10.57 -7.97
N ASN A 43 -13.88 10.07 -7.22
CA ASN A 43 -13.79 10.02 -5.76
C ASN A 43 -12.89 8.88 -5.29
N VAL A 44 -12.45 8.96 -4.05
CA VAL A 44 -11.68 7.91 -3.36
C VAL A 44 -12.58 7.23 -2.34
N ALA A 45 -12.83 5.94 -2.51
CA ALA A 45 -13.42 5.11 -1.48
C ALA A 45 -12.35 4.70 -0.47
N THR A 46 -12.61 4.87 0.82
CA THR A 46 -11.76 4.33 1.90
C THR A 46 -12.59 3.43 2.79
N SER A 47 -12.04 2.31 3.23
CA SER A 47 -12.74 1.40 4.16
C SER A 47 -11.76 0.56 4.96
N TRP A 48 -12.27 -0.03 6.03
CA TRP A 48 -11.55 -0.91 6.94
C TRP A 48 -12.52 -1.94 7.53
N ALA A 49 -12.01 -3.09 7.95
CA ALA A 49 -12.79 -4.08 8.68
C ALA A 49 -11.95 -4.79 9.74
N ASN A 50 -12.61 -5.11 10.86
CA ASN A 50 -12.02 -5.82 12.00
C ASN A 50 -10.72 -5.20 12.52
N VAL A 51 -10.69 -3.87 12.59
CA VAL A 51 -9.57 -3.09 13.12
C VAL A 51 -10.05 -1.91 13.95
N ASP A 52 -9.44 -1.70 15.12
CA ASP A 52 -9.63 -0.50 15.91
C ASP A 52 -8.83 0.70 15.35
N ILE A 53 -8.89 1.85 16.03
CA ILE A 53 -8.19 3.06 15.55
C ILE A 53 -6.66 2.93 15.59
N GLY A 54 -6.11 2.21 16.58
CA GLY A 54 -4.69 1.98 16.72
C GLY A 54 -4.17 1.03 15.64
N GLU A 55 -4.91 -0.05 15.38
CA GLU A 55 -4.62 -1.00 14.32
C GLU A 55 -4.74 -0.36 12.93
N ARG A 56 -5.73 0.51 12.72
CA ARG A 56 -5.80 1.31 11.48
C ARG A 56 -4.55 2.15 11.28
N GLN A 57 -4.13 2.90 12.30
CA GLN A 57 -2.91 3.70 12.22
C GLN A 57 -1.68 2.84 11.95
N TYR A 58 -1.59 1.68 12.59
CA TYR A 58 -0.51 0.71 12.37
C TYR A 58 -0.46 0.25 10.91
N LEU A 59 -1.60 -0.12 10.31
CA LEU A 59 -1.67 -0.54 8.91
C LEU A 59 -1.39 0.61 7.93
N ILE A 60 -1.89 1.82 8.21
CA ILE A 60 -1.62 3.03 7.40
C ILE A 60 -0.12 3.34 7.40
N ALA A 61 0.53 3.26 8.57
CA ALA A 61 1.96 3.52 8.69
C ALA A 61 2.79 2.54 7.84
N HIS A 62 2.41 1.26 7.79
CA HIS A 62 3.07 0.29 6.89
C HIS A 62 2.89 0.63 5.41
N GLN A 63 1.69 1.04 4.99
CA GLN A 63 1.44 1.49 3.62
C GLN A 63 2.27 2.74 3.27
N GLN A 64 2.34 3.70 4.19
CA GLN A 64 3.12 4.93 4.01
C GLN A 64 4.62 4.66 3.90
N VAL A 65 5.16 3.77 4.73
CA VAL A 65 6.59 3.42 4.69
C VAL A 65 6.96 2.71 3.39
N ASP A 66 6.12 1.78 2.88
CA ASP A 66 6.36 1.14 1.57
C ASP A 66 6.36 2.17 0.43
N LEU A 67 5.42 3.11 0.45
CA LEU A 67 5.39 4.22 -0.51
C LEU A 67 6.66 5.07 -0.45
N ASN A 68 7.05 5.51 0.75
CA ASN A 68 8.26 6.32 0.95
C ASN A 68 9.51 5.58 0.43
N TYR A 69 9.63 4.30 0.73
CA TYR A 69 10.72 3.47 0.20
C TYR A 69 10.72 3.43 -1.33
N GLY A 70 9.55 3.23 -1.94
CA GLY A 70 9.40 3.25 -3.40
C GLY A 70 9.80 4.60 -4.03
N ILE A 71 9.45 5.71 -3.38
CA ILE A 71 9.83 7.06 -3.82
C ILE A 71 11.36 7.24 -3.74
N VAL A 72 11.98 6.90 -2.61
CA VAL A 72 13.44 7.01 -2.47
C VAL A 72 14.14 6.14 -3.50
N GLN A 73 13.68 4.90 -3.68
CA GLN A 73 14.26 3.98 -4.67
C GLN A 73 14.14 4.51 -6.10
N ALA A 74 13.01 5.12 -6.47
CA ALA A 74 12.80 5.67 -7.81
C ALA A 74 13.65 6.92 -8.10
N ASN A 75 14.11 7.62 -7.06
CA ASN A 75 14.85 8.88 -7.16
C ASN A 75 16.27 8.78 -6.55
N ALA A 76 16.81 7.56 -6.42
CA ALA A 76 18.02 7.29 -5.65
C ALA A 76 19.23 8.13 -6.12
N ASP A 77 19.38 8.31 -7.43
CA ASP A 77 20.49 9.09 -8.01
C ASP A 77 20.38 10.58 -7.66
N GLN A 78 19.18 11.17 -7.77
CA GLN A 78 18.94 12.58 -7.41
C GLN A 78 19.13 12.82 -5.91
N VAL A 79 18.70 11.86 -5.08
CA VAL A 79 18.94 11.91 -3.63
C VAL A 79 20.44 11.85 -3.34
N ALA A 80 21.19 10.99 -4.04
CA ALA A 80 22.64 10.88 -3.86
C ALA A 80 23.36 12.17 -4.27
N ASP A 81 22.95 12.80 -5.36
CA ASP A 81 23.53 14.07 -5.83
C ASP A 81 23.23 15.22 -4.87
N MET A 82 21.99 15.31 -4.36
CA MET A 82 21.63 16.29 -3.33
C MET A 82 22.48 16.13 -2.07
N VAL A 83 22.68 14.89 -1.61
CA VAL A 83 23.51 14.62 -0.42
C VAL A 83 24.97 15.03 -0.65
N ARG A 84 25.52 14.81 -1.85
CA ARG A 84 26.88 15.26 -2.19
C ARG A 84 26.99 16.78 -2.14
N GLU A 85 26.05 17.50 -2.75
CA GLU A 85 26.02 18.97 -2.75
C GLU A 85 25.94 19.57 -1.34
N TYR A 86 25.24 18.92 -0.41
CA TYR A 86 25.15 19.38 0.98
C TYR A 86 26.38 19.08 1.84
N LEU A 87 27.24 18.15 1.42
CA LEU A 87 28.41 17.70 2.18
C LEU A 87 29.73 18.29 1.67
N ASP A 88 29.71 18.90 0.49
CA ASP A 88 30.80 19.72 -0.07
C ASP A 88 30.71 21.18 0.41
#